data_AF-A0A7S1CCC6-F1
#
_entry.id   AF-A0A7S1CCC6-F1
#
_cell.length_a   1.000
_cell.length_b   1.000
_cell.length_c   1.000
_cell.angle_alpha   90.00
_cell.angle_beta   90.00
_cell.angle_gamma   90.00
#
_symmetry.space_group_name_H-M   'P 1'
#
loop_
_entity.id
_entity.type
_entity.pdbx_description
1 polymer ?
#
loop_
_entity_poly.entity_id
_entity_poly.type
_entity_poly.pdbx_seq_one_letter_code
_entity_poly.pdbx_strand_id
1 'polypeptide(L)'
;VQGAAVRLREHLPAAVVAARAPEYRVSEAMRLRSAVETTWNMHFFELSDDAKAAAYALAVVEPDGVPQDVVVGVLGSSADRAAVAIADLLACSLVQRDFETVVAVISMHRLVQDVAFDKLAASAVD
;
A
#
# COMPACT_ATOMS: atom_id res chain seq x y z
N VAL A 1 7.68 17.04 -11.14
CA VAL A 1 7.51 16.75 -9.70
C VAL A 1 7.65 15.25 -9.54
N GLN A 2 8.81 14.74 -9.10
CA GLN A 2 8.97 13.30 -8.86
C GLN A 2 8.07 12.91 -7.69
N GLY A 3 7.04 12.10 -7.97
CA GLY A 3 6.01 11.71 -7.02
C GLY A 3 6.60 10.93 -5.84
N ALA A 4 5.99 11.07 -4.66
CA ALA A 4 6.48 10.49 -3.40
C ALA A 4 6.75 8.96 -3.47
N ALA A 5 6.06 8.23 -4.35
CA ALA A 5 6.33 6.82 -4.65
C ALA A 5 7.77 6.55 -5.13
N VAL A 6 8.32 7.44 -5.98
CA VAL A 6 9.70 7.32 -6.51
C VAL A 6 10.75 7.51 -5.41
N ARG A 7 10.44 8.33 -4.39
CA ARG A 7 11.34 8.57 -3.24
C ARG A 7 11.30 7.40 -2.24
N LEU A 8 10.13 6.82 -1.99
CA LEU A 8 10.01 5.63 -1.13
C LEU A 8 10.80 4.44 -1.68
N ARG A 9 10.84 4.29 -3.01
CA ARG A 9 11.66 3.30 -3.72
C ARG A 9 13.16 3.42 -3.41
N GLU A 10 13.72 4.63 -3.46
CA GLU A 10 15.17 4.86 -3.30
C GLU A 10 15.69 4.47 -1.91
N HIS A 11 14.78 4.28 -0.94
CA HIS A 11 15.11 3.95 0.44
C HIS A 11 14.76 2.52 0.86
N LEU A 12 14.27 1.66 -0.05
CA LEU A 12 13.95 0.26 0.25
C LEU A 12 15.21 -0.63 0.25
N PRO A 13 15.62 -1.21 1.40
CA PRO A 13 16.79 -2.08 1.45
C PRO A 13 16.50 -3.43 0.79
N ALA A 14 17.44 -3.97 0.00
CA ALA A 14 17.32 -5.29 -0.65
C ALA A 14 17.01 -6.44 0.33
N ALA A 15 17.44 -6.31 1.59
CA ALA A 15 17.14 -7.27 2.66
C ALA A 15 15.65 -7.31 3.03
N VAL A 16 14.94 -6.18 2.96
CA VAL A 16 13.50 -6.09 3.23
C VAL A 16 12.70 -6.80 2.13
N VAL A 17 13.18 -6.73 0.88
CA VAL A 17 12.58 -7.42 -0.26
C VAL A 17 12.70 -8.94 -0.13
N ALA A 18 13.85 -9.43 0.33
CA ALA A 18 14.10 -10.86 0.47
C ALA A 18 13.34 -11.51 1.65
N ALA A 19 12.99 -10.75 2.68
CA ALA A 19 12.43 -11.29 3.93
C ALA A 19 10.92 -11.57 3.90
N ARG A 20 10.18 -11.14 2.87
CA ARG A 20 8.70 -11.20 2.84
C ARG A 20 8.09 -12.46 2.21
N ALA A 21 8.86 -13.49 1.91
CA ALA A 21 8.33 -14.72 1.29
C ALA A 21 7.26 -15.39 2.19
N PRO A 22 6.00 -15.54 1.74
CA PRO A 22 4.93 -16.02 2.61
C PRO A 22 4.78 -17.56 2.64
N GLU A 23 4.36 -18.08 3.79
CA GLU A 23 4.00 -19.49 3.99
C GLU A 23 2.49 -19.71 3.78
N TYR A 24 2.10 -20.30 2.64
CA TYR A 24 0.71 -20.68 2.39
C TYR A 24 0.58 -22.06 1.73
N ARG A 25 -0.59 -22.71 1.88
CA ARG A 25 -0.95 -23.90 1.07
C ARG A 25 -1.11 -23.47 -0.40
N VAL A 26 -0.26 -24.03 -1.25
CA VAL A 26 0.13 -23.50 -2.58
C VAL A 26 -1.05 -23.17 -3.51
N SER A 27 -2.13 -23.97 -3.54
CA SER A 27 -3.19 -23.81 -4.57
C SER A 27 -4.23 -22.73 -4.26
N GLU A 28 -4.64 -22.57 -3.00
CA GLU A 28 -5.66 -21.59 -2.60
C GLU A 28 -5.05 -20.19 -2.46
N ALA A 29 -3.83 -20.11 -1.92
CA ALA A 29 -3.12 -18.85 -1.81
C ALA A 29 -2.70 -18.27 -3.17
N MET A 30 -2.34 -19.12 -4.15
CA MET A 30 -2.11 -18.64 -5.51
C MET A 30 -3.37 -18.03 -6.13
N ARG A 31 -4.56 -18.61 -5.91
CA ARG A 31 -5.82 -18.05 -6.42
C ARG A 31 -6.16 -16.73 -5.76
N LEU A 32 -6.04 -16.65 -4.44
CA LEU A 32 -6.31 -15.41 -3.69
C LEU A 32 -5.33 -14.30 -4.09
N ARG A 33 -4.04 -14.60 -4.21
CA ARG A 33 -3.03 -13.64 -4.68
C ARG A 33 -3.32 -13.17 -6.11
N SER A 34 -3.67 -14.08 -7.02
CA SER A 34 -4.04 -13.73 -8.40
C SER A 34 -5.30 -12.84 -8.47
N ALA A 35 -6.30 -13.11 -7.63
CA ALA A 35 -7.47 -12.23 -7.52
C ALA A 35 -7.08 -10.83 -7.02
N VAL A 36 -6.27 -10.75 -5.97
CA VAL A 36 -5.77 -9.48 -5.43
C VAL A 36 -4.92 -8.72 -6.46
N GLU A 37 -4.04 -9.39 -7.19
CA GLU A 37 -3.28 -8.78 -8.30
C GLU A 37 -4.19 -8.24 -9.40
N THR A 38 -5.27 -8.95 -9.71
CA THR A 38 -6.24 -8.51 -10.72
C THR A 38 -6.97 -7.25 -10.24
N THR A 39 -7.47 -7.25 -8.99
CA THR A 39 -8.08 -6.08 -8.35
C THR A 39 -7.11 -4.90 -8.30
N TRP A 40 -5.85 -5.14 -7.91
CA TRP A 40 -4.81 -4.13 -7.93
C TRP A 40 -4.62 -3.55 -9.33
N ASN A 41 -4.38 -4.39 -10.34
CA ASN A 41 -4.15 -3.91 -11.71
C ASN A 41 -5.37 -3.18 -12.30
N MET A 42 -6.60 -3.52 -11.91
CA MET A 42 -7.80 -2.81 -12.38
C MET A 42 -7.93 -1.43 -11.75
N HIS A 43 -7.74 -1.30 -10.44
CA HIS A 43 -8.04 -0.06 -9.73
C HIS A 43 -6.82 0.85 -9.57
N PHE A 44 -5.61 0.30 -9.53
CA PHE A 44 -4.42 1.06 -9.19
C PHE A 44 -4.08 2.12 -10.23
N PHE A 45 -4.35 1.90 -11.52
CA PHE A 45 -4.07 2.90 -12.55
C PHE A 45 -4.97 4.13 -12.46
N GLU A 46 -6.21 3.94 -11.97
CA GLU A 46 -7.22 4.98 -11.83
C GLU A 46 -7.00 5.85 -10.58
N LEU A 47 -6.17 5.39 -9.64
CA LEU A 47 -5.81 6.14 -8.45
C LEU A 47 -5.06 7.43 -8.78
N SER A 48 -5.33 8.47 -7.98
CA SER A 48 -4.52 9.68 -7.95
C SER A 48 -3.06 9.37 -7.58
N ASP A 49 -2.12 10.24 -7.98
CA ASP A 49 -0.69 10.05 -7.64
C ASP A 49 -0.45 10.02 -6.12
N ASP A 50 -1.26 10.76 -5.36
CA ASP A 50 -1.20 10.75 -3.90
C ASP A 50 -1.71 9.42 -3.33
N ALA A 51 -2.79 8.86 -3.89
CA ALA A 51 -3.29 7.55 -3.49
C ALA A 51 -2.32 6.43 -3.84
N LYS A 52 -1.66 6.49 -5.01
CA LYS A 52 -0.58 5.55 -5.38
C LYS A 52 0.58 5.63 -4.40
N ALA A 53 1.02 6.84 -4.05
CA ALA A 53 2.06 7.03 -3.04
C ALA A 53 1.65 6.52 -1.65
N ALA A 54 0.39 6.73 -1.25
CA ALA A 54 -0.15 6.24 0.01
C ALA A 54 -0.19 4.71 0.05
N ALA A 55 -0.62 4.07 -1.03
CA ALA A 55 -0.64 2.62 -1.14
C ALA A 55 0.77 2.03 -0.99
N TYR A 56 1.77 2.61 -1.65
CA TYR A 56 3.16 2.15 -1.54
C TYR A 56 3.78 2.45 -0.16
N ALA A 57 3.44 3.57 0.46
CA ALA A 57 3.84 3.84 1.85
C ALA A 57 3.28 2.77 2.79
N LEU A 58 2.00 2.41 2.65
CA LEU A 58 1.37 1.36 3.45
C LEU A 58 1.92 -0.04 3.13
N ALA A 59 2.43 -0.26 1.91
CA ALA A 59 3.04 -1.53 1.52
C ALA A 59 4.31 -1.87 2.32
N VAL A 60 5.04 -0.85 2.79
CA VAL A 60 6.33 -1.02 3.48
C VAL A 60 6.23 -0.97 5.00
N VAL A 61 5.11 -0.51 5.56
CA VAL A 61 4.88 -0.49 7.01
C VAL A 61 4.41 -1.87 7.49
N GLU A 62 4.55 -2.17 8.79
CA GLU A 62 4.00 -3.40 9.35
C GLU A 62 2.46 -3.49 9.18
N PRO A 63 1.91 -4.71 9.01
CA PRO A 63 0.51 -4.91 8.65
C PRO A 63 -0.50 -4.56 9.76
N ASP A 64 -0.04 -4.24 10.96
CA ASP A 64 -0.87 -3.99 12.15
C ASP A 64 -1.62 -2.64 12.10
N GLY A 65 -1.54 -1.95 10.95
CA GLY A 65 -2.23 -0.71 10.69
C GLY A 65 -1.41 0.51 11.08
N VAL A 66 -1.75 1.63 10.45
CA VAL A 66 -1.01 2.89 10.58
C VAL A 66 -2.00 3.98 10.99
N PRO A 67 -1.73 4.74 12.05
CA PRO A 67 -2.53 5.92 12.39
C PRO A 67 -2.67 6.86 11.18
N GLN A 68 -3.87 7.36 10.93
CA GLN A 68 -4.15 8.18 9.75
C GLN A 68 -3.27 9.45 9.67
N ASP A 69 -2.94 10.05 10.82
CA ASP A 69 -2.03 11.20 10.92
C ASP A 69 -0.60 10.86 10.52
N VAL A 70 -0.14 9.64 10.80
CA VAL A 70 1.15 9.12 10.30
C VAL A 70 1.11 8.97 8.78
N VAL A 71 0.00 8.48 8.20
CA VAL A 71 -0.16 8.40 6.74
C VAL A 71 -0.08 9.79 6.10
N VAL A 72 -0.73 10.80 6.71
CA VAL A 72 -0.63 12.21 6.27
C VAL A 72 0.82 12.69 6.30
N GLY A 73 1.55 12.39 7.38
CA GLY A 73 2.95 12.75 7.53
C GLY A 73 3.87 12.12 6.48
N VAL A 74 3.69 10.81 6.19
CA VAL A 74 4.51 10.08 5.21
C VAL A 74 4.30 10.58 3.79
N LEU A 75 3.09 11.01 3.44
CA LEU A 75 2.80 11.58 2.13
C LEU A 75 3.46 12.96 1.92
N GLY A 76 3.82 13.66 2.99
CA GLY A 76 4.31 15.04 2.92
C GLY A 76 3.32 15.98 2.24
N SER A 77 2.02 15.67 2.31
CA SER A 77 0.94 16.41 1.68
C SER A 77 0.07 17.10 2.72
N SER A 78 -0.81 18.02 2.29
CA SER A 78 -1.80 18.61 3.20
C SER A 78 -2.76 17.54 3.70
N ALA A 79 -3.32 17.75 4.89
CA ALA A 79 -4.33 16.85 5.47
C ALA A 79 -5.48 16.56 4.50
N ASP A 80 -5.93 17.56 3.73
CA ASP A 80 -6.99 17.41 2.75
C ASP A 80 -6.60 16.47 1.60
N ARG A 81 -5.37 16.59 1.07
CA ARG A 81 -4.88 15.71 0.00
C ARG A 81 -4.70 14.29 0.48
N ALA A 82 -4.16 14.11 1.68
CA ALA A 82 -4.06 12.80 2.31
C ALA A 82 -5.44 12.18 2.58
N ALA A 83 -6.43 12.98 3.00
CA ALA A 83 -7.79 12.50 3.20
C ALA A 83 -8.43 12.00 1.89
N VAL A 84 -8.24 12.74 0.79
CA VAL A 84 -8.69 12.32 -0.55
C VAL A 84 -7.96 11.05 -0.99
N ALA A 85 -6.64 10.98 -0.82
CA ALA A 85 -5.86 9.80 -1.16
C ALA A 85 -6.33 8.55 -0.40
N ILE A 86 -6.62 8.68 0.90
CA ILE A 86 -7.14 7.56 1.70
C ILE A 86 -8.58 7.21 1.26
N ALA A 87 -9.41 8.19 0.90
CA ALA A 87 -10.75 7.95 0.39
C ALA A 87 -10.73 7.15 -0.92
N ASP A 88 -9.81 7.47 -1.84
CA ASP A 88 -9.60 6.71 -3.08
C ASP A 88 -9.23 5.25 -2.76
N LEU A 89 -8.28 5.03 -1.83
CA LEU A 89 -7.85 3.69 -1.42
C LEU A 89 -8.97 2.87 -0.77
N LEU A 90 -9.82 3.52 0.04
CA LEU A 90 -11.00 2.90 0.64
C LEU A 90 -12.04 2.54 -0.43
N ALA A 91 -12.29 3.43 -1.40
CA ALA A 91 -13.22 3.18 -2.50
C ALA A 91 -12.81 1.98 -3.36
N CYS A 92 -11.50 1.77 -3.54
CA CYS A 92 -10.93 0.62 -4.25
C CYS A 92 -10.77 -0.63 -3.37
N SER A 93 -11.22 -0.60 -2.10
CA SER A 93 -11.06 -1.70 -1.13
C SER A 93 -9.60 -2.16 -0.94
N LEU A 94 -8.64 -1.26 -1.16
CA LEU A 94 -7.21 -1.55 -1.00
C LEU A 94 -6.75 -1.41 0.45
N VAL A 95 -7.49 -0.61 1.23
CA VAL A 95 -7.25 -0.41 2.66
C VAL A 95 -8.58 -0.51 3.42
N GLN A 96 -8.47 -0.68 4.72
CA GLN A 96 -9.57 -0.58 5.67
C GLN A 96 -9.27 0.56 6.64
N ARG A 97 -10.33 1.13 7.22
CA ARG A 97 -10.23 2.16 8.25
C ARG A 97 -10.98 1.66 9.49
N ASP A 98 -10.27 1.59 10.59
CA ASP A 98 -10.78 1.24 11.91
C ASP A 98 -10.87 2.49 12.80
N PHE A 99 -11.89 2.54 13.65
CA PHE A 99 -12.17 3.59 14.63
C PHE A 99 -12.17 3.07 16.08
N GLU A 100 -11.55 1.91 16.35
CA GLU A 100 -11.40 1.35 17.71
C GLU A 100 -10.68 2.29 18.70
N THR A 101 -9.94 3.30 18.21
CA THR A 101 -9.31 4.33 19.04
C THR A 101 -9.74 5.75 18.63
N VAL A 102 -9.36 6.75 19.43
CA VAL A 102 -9.58 8.18 19.10
C VAL A 102 -8.97 8.56 17.73
N VAL A 103 -7.94 7.83 17.30
CA VAL A 103 -7.30 8.02 16.00
C VAL A 103 -7.73 6.90 15.06
N ALA A 104 -8.17 7.27 13.85
CA ALA A 104 -8.48 6.29 12.82
C ALA A 104 -7.22 5.53 12.39
N VAL A 105 -7.28 4.20 12.38
CA VAL A 105 -6.18 3.33 11.97
C VAL A 105 -6.45 2.84 10.54
N ILE A 106 -5.49 3.02 9.65
CA ILE A 106 -5.54 2.57 8.27
C ILE A 106 -4.75 1.27 8.15
N SER A 107 -5.41 0.17 7.82
CA SER A 107 -4.76 -1.12 7.61
C SER A 107 -4.86 -1.56 6.16
N MET A 108 -3.83 -2.26 5.69
CA MET A 108 -3.81 -2.89 4.37
C MET A 108 -3.75 -4.39 4.57
N HIS A 109 -4.65 -5.12 3.94
CA HIS A 109 -4.65 -6.58 4.04
C HIS A 109 -3.32 -7.15 3.56
N ARG A 110 -2.75 -8.13 4.26
CA ARG A 110 -1.40 -8.66 3.99
C ARG A 110 -1.17 -9.07 2.54
N LEU A 111 -2.13 -9.75 1.90
CA LEU A 111 -2.03 -10.10 0.47
C LEU A 111 -2.00 -8.88 -0.46
N VAL A 112 -2.76 -7.83 -0.14
CA VAL A 112 -2.74 -6.56 -0.91
C VAL A 112 -1.40 -5.87 -0.71
N GLN A 113 -0.88 -5.92 0.51
CA GLN A 113 0.41 -5.37 0.89
C GLN A 113 1.56 -6.04 0.15
N ASP A 114 1.57 -7.36 0.07
CA ASP A 114 2.60 -8.12 -0.64
C ASP A 114 2.56 -7.83 -2.15
N VAL A 115 1.36 -7.77 -2.75
CA VAL A 115 1.22 -7.36 -4.16
C VAL A 115 1.70 -5.93 -4.39
N ALA A 116 1.31 -4.99 -3.52
CA ALA A 116 1.75 -3.59 -3.60
C ALA A 116 3.27 -3.48 -3.50
N PHE A 117 3.88 -4.24 -2.59
CA PHE A 117 5.31 -4.29 -2.38
C PHE A 117 6.04 -4.88 -3.61
N ASP A 118 5.56 -5.99 -4.16
CA ASP A 118 6.12 -6.60 -5.37
C ASP A 118 6.06 -5.64 -6.56
N LYS A 119 4.96 -4.90 -6.71
CA LYS A 119 4.79 -3.89 -7.77
C LYS A 119 5.75 -2.72 -7.60
N LEU A 120 5.95 -2.27 -6.35
CA LEU A 120 6.92 -1.23 -6.02
C LEU A 120 8.36 -1.69 -6.34
N ALA A 121 8.72 -2.91 -5.94
CA ALA A 121 10.02 -3.51 -6.19
C ALA A 121 10.27 -3.73 -7.70
N ALA A 122 9.28 -4.21 -8.44
CA ALA A 122 9.37 -4.40 -9.90
C ALA A 122 9.58 -3.06 -10.64
N SER A 123 8.95 -1.98 -10.17
CA SER A 123 9.15 -0.63 -10.72
C SER A 123 10.52 -0.02 -10.43
N ALA A 124 11.38 -0.72 -9.69
CA ALA A 124 12.75 -0.30 -9.40
C ALA A 124 13.80 -0.89 -10.35
N VAL A 125 13.41 -1.87 -11.18
CA VAL A 125 14.31 -2.61 -12.08
C VAL A 125 14.24 -2.10 -13.53
N ASP A 126 13.17 -1.39 -13.91
CA ASP A 126 12.99 -0.69 -15.19
C ASP A 126 13.34 0.80 -15.08
#